data_AF-A0A1D8B9Z7-F1
#
_entry.id   AF-A0A1D8B9Z7-F1
#
_cell.length_a   1.000
_cell.length_b   1.000
_cell.length_c   1.000
_cell.angle_alpha   90.00
_cell.angle_beta   90.00
_cell.angle_gamma   90.00
#
_symmetry.space_group_name_H-M   'P 1'
#
loop_
_entity.id
_entity.type
_entity.pdbx_description
1 polymer ?
#
loop_
_entity_poly.entity_id
_entity_poly.type
_entity_poly.pdbx_seq_one_letter_code
_entity_poly.pdbx_strand_id
1 'polypeptide(L)'
;ICNELRKKYGTPRLDIDGYGFEALSSSLRKVAMFFGIEDRAKAIIEEETARWKPELDWYKERLRGKKVCLWPGGSKLWHSHAIHAEMGVEVVSVYTKFGHQGDMEKGIARCEAGALAIDDPNELEGLEAMETLKPDVIFTGKRPGEVA
;
A
#
# COMPACT_ATOMS: atom_id res chain seq x y z
N ILE A 1 15.26 -2.81 -14.68
CA ILE A 1 15.22 -1.83 -15.81
C ILE A 1 15.67 -0.44 -15.37
N CYS A 2 14.97 0.25 -14.46
CA CYS A 2 15.31 1.64 -14.10
C CYS A 2 16.78 1.86 -13.66
N ASN A 3 17.35 0.93 -12.90
CA ASN A 3 18.77 1.01 -12.50
C ASN A 3 19.72 0.92 -13.69
N GLU A 4 19.38 0.13 -14.70
CA GLU A 4 20.18 -0.01 -15.93
C GLU A 4 20.04 1.21 -16.84
N LEU A 5 18.84 1.81 -16.91
CA LEU A 5 18.64 3.08 -17.60
C LEU A 5 19.51 4.19 -16.99
N ARG A 6 19.60 4.24 -15.65
CA ARG A 6 20.50 5.15 -14.95
C ARG A 6 21.96 4.91 -15.30
N LYS A 7 22.42 3.65 -15.28
CA LYS A 7 23.81 3.31 -15.61
C LYS A 7 24.18 3.63 -17.06
N LYS A 8 23.30 3.29 -18.01
CA LYS A 8 23.58 3.36 -19.44
C LYS A 8 23.33 4.74 -20.06
N TYR A 9 22.33 5.46 -19.56
CA TYR A 9 21.87 6.72 -20.16
C TYR A 9 21.85 7.90 -19.17
N GLY A 10 22.25 7.69 -17.91
CA GLY A 10 22.19 8.73 -16.89
C GLY A 10 20.78 9.12 -16.46
N THR A 11 19.75 8.38 -16.87
CA THR A 11 18.35 8.71 -16.56
C THR A 11 18.08 8.59 -15.05
N PRO A 12 17.68 9.67 -14.36
CA PRO A 12 17.39 9.61 -12.93
C PRO A 12 16.15 8.74 -12.66
N ARG A 13 16.08 8.19 -11.44
CA ARG A 13 14.95 7.40 -10.95
C ARG A 13 14.54 7.92 -9.58
N LEU A 14 13.24 8.03 -9.38
CA LEU A 14 12.60 8.26 -8.10
C LEU A 14 11.52 7.19 -7.90
N ASP A 15 11.52 6.55 -6.73
CA ASP A 15 10.40 5.68 -6.34
C ASP A 15 9.27 6.55 -5.77
N ILE A 16 8.06 6.32 -6.26
CA ILE A 16 6.84 7.03 -5.86
C ILE A 16 5.82 6.05 -5.28
N ASP A 17 4.94 6.58 -4.42
CA ASP A 17 3.80 5.86 -3.87
C ASP A 17 2.52 6.54 -4.35
N GLY A 18 1.60 5.77 -4.91
CA GLY A 18 0.36 6.26 -5.51
C GLY A 18 -0.90 5.99 -4.70
N TYR A 19 -0.77 5.50 -3.46
CA TYR A 19 -1.91 5.09 -2.64
C TYR A 19 -2.12 6.06 -1.47
N GLY A 20 -3.30 6.67 -1.43
CA GLY A 20 -3.65 7.68 -0.43
C GLY A 20 -3.22 9.09 -0.82
N PHE A 21 -3.89 10.08 -0.26
CA PHE A 21 -3.59 11.49 -0.44
C PHE A 21 -2.18 11.84 0.01
N GLU A 22 -1.73 11.40 1.19
CA GLU A 22 -0.45 11.87 1.72
C GLU A 22 0.73 11.26 0.95
N ALA A 23 0.71 9.96 0.68
CA ALA A 23 1.80 9.29 -0.01
C ALA A 23 1.94 9.78 -1.47
N LEU A 24 0.81 9.97 -2.16
CA LEU A 24 0.79 10.55 -3.51
C LEU A 24 1.22 12.02 -3.49
N SER A 25 0.73 12.82 -2.55
CA SER A 25 1.14 14.23 -2.40
C SER A 25 2.65 14.36 -2.16
N SER A 26 3.22 13.53 -1.27
CA SER A 26 4.66 13.48 -1.02
C SER A 26 5.44 13.13 -2.30
N SER A 27 4.93 12.18 -3.09
CA SER A 27 5.53 11.79 -4.36
C SER A 27 5.48 12.92 -5.39
N LEU A 28 4.33 13.59 -5.54
CA LEU A 28 4.16 14.73 -6.44
C LEU A 28 5.06 15.90 -6.06
N ARG A 29 5.20 16.22 -4.76
CA ARG A 29 6.13 17.25 -4.28
C ARG A 29 7.59 16.94 -4.66
N LYS A 30 8.03 15.69 -4.50
CA LYS A 30 9.39 15.26 -4.89
C LYS A 30 9.63 15.36 -6.39
N VAL A 31 8.66 14.95 -7.21
CA VAL A 31 8.73 15.09 -8.67
C VAL A 31 8.79 16.56 -9.05
N ALA A 32 7.94 17.41 -8.46
CA ALA A 32 7.90 18.83 -8.77
C ALA A 32 9.18 19.57 -8.37
N MET A 33 9.76 19.24 -7.22
CA MET A 33 11.05 19.76 -6.77
C MET A 33 12.17 19.46 -7.77
N PHE A 34 12.16 18.28 -8.40
CA PHE A 34 13.15 17.93 -9.41
C PHE A 34 13.05 18.82 -10.67
N PHE A 35 11.86 19.27 -11.03
CA PHE A 35 11.60 20.07 -12.23
C PHE A 35 11.45 21.57 -11.97
N GLY A 36 11.48 22.03 -10.72
CA GLY A 36 11.25 23.43 -10.36
C GLY A 36 9.81 23.89 -10.62
N ILE A 37 8.83 23.03 -10.35
CA ILE A 37 7.39 23.28 -10.57
C ILE A 37 6.54 23.06 -9.32
N GLU A 38 7.10 23.34 -8.14
CA GLU A 38 6.50 23.10 -6.83
C GLU A 38 5.12 23.76 -6.68
N ASP A 39 4.94 24.97 -7.20
CA ASP A 39 3.66 25.68 -7.18
C ASP A 39 2.55 24.92 -7.94
N ARG A 40 2.91 24.26 -9.05
CA ARG A 40 1.97 23.43 -9.83
C ARG A 40 1.56 22.19 -9.04
N ALA A 41 2.51 21.54 -8.36
CA ALA A 41 2.20 20.39 -7.51
C ALA A 41 1.34 20.80 -6.32
N LYS A 42 1.62 21.94 -5.69
CA LYS A 42 0.80 22.45 -4.60
C LYS A 42 -0.64 22.69 -5.06
N ALA A 43 -0.84 23.38 -6.17
CA ALA A 43 -2.16 23.67 -6.70
C ALA A 43 -2.98 22.40 -6.98
N ILE A 44 -2.40 21.41 -7.68
CA ILE A 44 -3.14 20.17 -8.00
C ILE A 44 -3.41 19.30 -6.77
N ILE A 45 -2.48 19.26 -5.80
CA ILE A 45 -2.68 18.53 -4.54
C ILE A 45 -3.84 19.14 -3.77
N GLU A 46 -3.89 20.46 -3.63
CA GLU A 46 -4.95 21.17 -2.91
C GLU A 46 -6.31 20.98 -3.60
N GLU A 47 -6.35 21.14 -4.93
CA GLU A 47 -7.56 20.96 -5.74
C GLU A 47 -8.12 19.54 -5.62
N GLU A 48 -7.31 18.51 -5.91
CA GLU A 48 -7.78 17.13 -5.93
C GLU A 48 -8.05 16.59 -4.52
N THR A 49 -7.28 17.02 -3.51
CA THR A 49 -7.58 16.66 -2.13
C THR A 49 -8.92 17.26 -1.70
N ALA A 50 -9.16 18.56 -1.94
CA ALA A 50 -10.44 19.19 -1.58
C ALA A 50 -11.62 18.54 -2.31
N ARG A 51 -11.42 18.13 -3.56
CA ARG A 51 -12.44 17.47 -4.39
C ARG A 51 -12.86 16.10 -3.85
N TRP A 52 -11.91 15.26 -3.43
CA TRP A 52 -12.18 13.84 -3.14
C TRP A 52 -12.17 13.48 -1.65
N LYS A 53 -11.66 14.37 -0.79
CA LYS A 53 -11.61 14.14 0.65
C LYS A 53 -12.99 13.90 1.28
N PRO A 54 -14.06 14.62 0.92
CA PRO A 54 -15.39 14.37 1.49
C PRO A 54 -15.91 12.95 1.21
N GLU A 55 -15.70 12.43 0.00
CA GLU A 55 -16.09 11.08 -0.39
C GLU A 55 -15.26 10.05 0.37
N LEU A 56 -13.95 10.26 0.48
CA LEU A 56 -13.09 9.34 1.23
C LEU A 56 -13.45 9.32 2.72
N ASP A 57 -13.77 10.47 3.31
CA ASP A 57 -14.23 10.57 4.70
C ASP A 57 -15.54 9.83 4.92
N TRP A 58 -16.47 9.89 3.96
CA TRP A 58 -17.70 9.12 4.02
C TRP A 58 -17.46 7.61 4.10
N TYR A 59 -16.47 7.09 3.35
CA TYR A 59 -16.05 5.68 3.43
C TYR A 59 -15.31 5.39 4.73
N LYS A 60 -14.39 6.27 5.14
CA LYS A 60 -13.60 6.12 6.37
C LYS A 60 -14.49 5.90 7.59
N GLU A 61 -15.55 6.70 7.75
CA GLU A 61 -16.48 6.54 8.87
C GLU A 61 -17.18 5.17 8.92
N ARG A 62 -17.38 4.52 7.76
CA ARG A 62 -18.03 3.21 7.66
C ARG A 62 -17.07 2.04 7.78
N LEU A 63 -15.80 2.27 7.44
CA LEU A 63 -14.75 1.26 7.43
C LEU A 63 -13.90 1.28 8.71
N ARG A 64 -14.08 2.30 9.56
CA ARG A 64 -13.35 2.47 10.81
C ARG A 64 -13.40 1.20 11.67
N GLY A 65 -12.23 0.69 12.05
CA GLY A 65 -12.08 -0.49 12.90
C GLY A 65 -12.32 -1.82 12.19
N LYS A 66 -12.57 -1.82 10.88
CA LYS A 66 -12.61 -3.06 10.11
C LYS A 66 -11.23 -3.68 10.02
N LYS A 67 -11.15 -4.98 10.25
CA LYS A 67 -9.91 -5.75 10.20
C LYS A 67 -9.70 -6.34 8.82
N VAL A 68 -8.52 -6.13 8.26
CA VAL A 68 -8.18 -6.67 6.94
C VAL A 68 -6.87 -7.43 6.95
N CYS A 69 -6.88 -8.51 6.18
CA CYS A 69 -5.66 -9.19 5.76
C CYS A 69 -5.23 -8.64 4.41
N LEU A 70 -4.08 -7.96 4.34
CA LEU A 70 -3.50 -7.42 3.12
C LEU A 70 -2.55 -8.44 2.49
N TRP A 71 -3.08 -9.19 1.54
CA TRP A 71 -2.55 -10.45 1.05
C TRP A 71 -2.20 -10.43 -0.45
N PRO A 72 -1.34 -9.49 -0.91
CA PRO A 72 -1.00 -9.35 -2.31
C PRO A 72 0.19 -10.23 -2.75
N GLY A 73 0.73 -9.94 -3.93
CA GLY A 73 2.10 -10.32 -4.29
C GLY A 73 3.12 -9.37 -3.65
N GLY A 74 4.12 -8.92 -4.42
CA GLY A 74 5.21 -8.07 -3.90
C GLY A 74 4.84 -6.62 -3.53
N SER A 75 4.50 -5.77 -4.49
CA SER A 75 4.57 -4.31 -4.25
C SER A 75 3.48 -3.72 -3.35
N LYS A 76 2.29 -4.35 -3.25
CA LYS A 76 1.15 -3.72 -2.59
C LYS A 76 1.22 -3.75 -1.06
N LEU A 77 2.13 -4.53 -0.50
CA LEU A 77 2.39 -4.65 0.95
C LEU A 77 2.68 -3.28 1.56
N TRP A 78 3.35 -2.40 0.80
CA TRP A 78 3.88 -1.13 1.31
C TRP A 78 2.78 -0.10 1.57
N HIS A 79 1.55 -0.36 1.12
CA HIS A 79 0.44 0.60 1.20
C HIS A 79 -0.44 0.41 2.45
N SER A 80 -0.07 -0.51 3.36
CA SER A 80 -0.78 -0.73 4.64
C SER A 80 -0.98 0.57 5.43
N HIS A 81 0.07 1.39 5.55
CA HIS A 81 0.00 2.69 6.24
C HIS A 81 -1.12 3.60 5.70
N ALA A 82 -1.33 3.65 4.37
CA ALA A 82 -2.35 4.48 3.76
C ALA A 82 -3.75 3.93 4.03
N ILE A 83 -3.91 2.60 3.99
CA ILE A 83 -5.16 1.92 4.36
C ILE A 83 -5.55 2.28 5.79
N HIS A 84 -4.60 2.24 6.73
CA HIS A 84 -4.90 2.59 8.11
C HIS A 84 -5.11 4.09 8.34
N ALA A 85 -4.13 4.92 7.99
CA ALA A 85 -4.16 6.35 8.28
C ALA A 85 -5.33 7.06 7.57
N GLU A 86 -5.63 6.67 6.34
CA GLU A 86 -6.63 7.36 5.52
C GLU A 86 -8.00 6.70 5.61
N MET A 87 -8.11 5.37 5.64
CA MET A 87 -9.40 4.66 5.67
C MET A 87 -9.85 4.20 7.06
N GLY A 88 -8.99 4.30 8.08
CA GLY A 88 -9.32 3.85 9.45
C GLY A 88 -9.46 2.33 9.59
N VAL A 89 -8.92 1.59 8.63
CA VAL A 89 -8.97 0.12 8.56
C VAL A 89 -7.74 -0.46 9.27
N GLU A 90 -7.92 -1.51 10.06
CA GLU A 90 -6.83 -2.18 10.79
C GLU A 90 -6.21 -3.27 9.92
N VAL A 91 -4.94 -3.14 9.53
CA VAL A 91 -4.25 -4.18 8.76
C VAL A 91 -3.67 -5.20 9.73
N VAL A 92 -4.42 -6.27 9.98
CA VAL A 92 -4.06 -7.29 10.98
C VAL A 92 -3.10 -8.36 10.45
N SER A 93 -2.90 -8.41 9.14
CA SER A 93 -1.88 -9.26 8.53
C SER A 93 -1.41 -8.69 7.20
N VAL A 94 -0.12 -8.89 6.91
CA VAL A 94 0.45 -8.76 5.58
C VAL A 94 1.09 -10.07 5.14
N TYR A 95 0.90 -10.46 3.88
CA TYR A 95 1.72 -11.51 3.30
C TYR A 95 2.16 -11.15 1.89
N THR A 96 3.32 -11.67 1.47
CA THR A 96 3.74 -11.68 0.07
C THR A 96 3.89 -13.09 -0.47
N LYS A 97 3.47 -13.34 -1.72
CA LYS A 97 3.69 -14.65 -2.38
C LYS A 97 5.07 -14.76 -3.04
N PHE A 98 5.62 -13.63 -3.46
CA PHE A 98 6.84 -13.57 -4.29
C PHE A 98 7.64 -12.28 -4.10
N GLY A 99 7.32 -11.51 -3.07
CA GLY A 99 8.08 -10.31 -2.72
C GLY A 99 9.47 -10.68 -2.25
N HIS A 100 10.40 -9.76 -2.44
CA HIS A 100 11.75 -9.95 -1.93
C HIS A 100 11.85 -9.41 -0.50
N GLN A 101 12.97 -9.68 0.18
CA GLN A 101 13.22 -9.23 1.54
C GLN A 101 12.90 -7.74 1.76
N GLY A 102 13.36 -6.86 0.86
CA GLY A 102 13.09 -5.42 0.98
C GLY A 102 11.61 -5.04 0.84
N ASP A 103 10.79 -5.88 0.21
CA ASP A 103 9.35 -5.68 0.12
C ASP A 103 8.68 -6.04 1.44
N MET A 104 9.12 -7.14 2.07
CA MET A 104 8.66 -7.57 3.39
C MET A 104 9.08 -6.60 4.48
N GLU A 105 10.34 -6.16 4.50
CA GLU A 105 10.83 -5.17 5.46
C GLU A 105 10.03 -3.86 5.38
N LYS A 106 9.76 -3.37 4.16
CA LYS A 106 8.90 -2.19 3.96
C LYS A 106 7.46 -2.43 4.39
N GLY A 107 6.91 -3.60 4.09
CA GLY A 107 5.55 -3.97 4.49
C GLY A 107 5.41 -3.96 6.01
N ILE A 108 6.30 -4.68 6.71
CA ILE A 108 6.33 -4.78 8.17
C ILE A 108 6.51 -3.39 8.80
N ALA A 109 7.46 -2.59 8.32
CA ALA A 109 7.73 -1.26 8.85
C ALA A 109 6.55 -0.27 8.70
N ARG A 110 5.59 -0.58 7.83
CA ARG A 110 4.42 0.27 7.53
C ARG A 110 3.11 -0.28 8.08
N CYS A 111 3.11 -1.47 8.67
CA CYS A 111 1.93 -2.05 9.32
C CYS A 111 1.84 -1.66 10.79
N GLU A 112 0.65 -1.87 11.36
CA GLU A 112 0.42 -1.69 12.79
C GLU A 112 1.18 -2.74 13.61
N ALA A 113 1.61 -2.36 14.81
CA ALA A 113 2.23 -3.29 15.74
C ALA A 113 1.26 -4.45 16.06
N GLY A 114 1.76 -5.68 15.96
CA GLY A 114 0.97 -6.89 16.17
C GLY A 114 0.35 -7.47 14.89
N ALA A 115 0.50 -6.81 13.73
CA ALA A 115 0.12 -7.42 12.46
C ALA A 115 0.96 -8.67 12.16
N LEU A 116 0.30 -9.75 11.73
CA LEU A 116 0.96 -11.00 11.36
C LEU A 116 1.59 -10.88 9.96
N ALA A 117 2.92 -10.95 9.88
CA ALA A 117 3.65 -10.99 8.62
C ALA A 117 3.95 -12.43 8.20
N ILE A 118 3.61 -12.80 6.96
CA ILE A 118 3.85 -14.15 6.42
C ILE A 118 4.52 -14.05 5.05
N ASP A 119 5.57 -14.82 4.82
CA ASP A 119 6.21 -14.95 3.50
C ASP A 119 5.78 -16.27 2.86
N ASP A 120 5.34 -16.20 1.61
CA ASP A 120 4.89 -17.33 0.80
C ASP A 120 4.03 -18.37 1.55
N PRO A 121 2.90 -17.97 2.18
CA PRO A 121 2.11 -18.90 2.97
C PRO A 121 1.63 -20.09 2.13
N ASN A 122 1.68 -21.26 2.74
CA ASN A 122 0.92 -22.41 2.29
C ASN A 122 -0.56 -22.29 2.69
N GLU A 123 -1.40 -23.20 2.21
CA GLU A 123 -2.86 -23.13 2.44
C GLU A 123 -3.25 -23.24 3.90
N LEU A 124 -2.56 -24.08 4.69
CA LEU A 124 -2.86 -24.28 6.10
C LEU A 124 -2.51 -23.05 6.93
N GLU A 125 -1.37 -22.41 6.65
CA GLU A 125 -0.97 -21.17 7.30
C GLU A 125 -1.97 -20.04 7.00
N GLY A 126 -2.47 -19.97 5.76
CA GLY A 126 -3.54 -19.04 5.38
C GLY A 126 -4.84 -19.30 6.14
N LEU A 127 -5.25 -20.58 6.27
CA LEU A 127 -6.44 -20.97 7.01
C LEU A 127 -6.32 -20.63 8.51
N GLU A 128 -5.21 -20.99 9.13
CA GLU A 128 -4.92 -20.69 10.54
C GLU A 128 -4.91 -19.18 10.80
N ALA A 129 -4.32 -18.40 9.89
CA ALA A 129 -4.35 -16.94 9.99
C ALA A 129 -5.78 -16.37 9.92
N MET A 130 -6.65 -16.91 9.05
CA MET A 130 -8.06 -16.49 8.98
C MET A 130 -8.82 -16.84 10.26
N GLU A 131 -8.63 -18.05 10.81
CA GLU A 131 -9.29 -18.51 12.03
C GLU A 131 -8.85 -17.71 13.26
N THR A 132 -7.56 -17.39 13.33
CA THR A 132 -6.94 -16.67 14.45
C THR A 132 -7.28 -15.18 14.41
N LEU A 133 -7.07 -14.53 13.26
CA LEU A 133 -7.19 -13.07 13.13
C LEU A 133 -8.63 -12.60 12.92
N LYS A 134 -9.50 -13.47 12.39
CA LYS A 134 -10.91 -13.20 12.08
C LYS A 134 -11.09 -11.86 11.32
N PRO A 135 -10.44 -11.68 10.17
CA PRO A 135 -10.56 -10.45 9.39
C PRO A 135 -12.00 -10.28 8.87
N ASP A 136 -12.47 -9.04 8.76
CA ASP A 136 -13.73 -8.71 8.10
C ASP A 136 -13.62 -8.90 6.57
N VAL A 137 -12.45 -8.57 5.99
CA VAL A 137 -12.19 -8.63 4.55
C VAL A 137 -10.74 -9.07 4.29
N ILE A 138 -10.53 -9.81 3.21
CA ILE A 138 -9.20 -10.22 2.74
C ILE A 138 -8.92 -9.55 1.40
N PHE A 139 -7.84 -8.77 1.32
CA PHE A 139 -7.36 -8.15 0.09
C PHE A 139 -6.35 -9.06 -0.57
N THR A 140 -6.83 -9.99 -1.40
CA THR A 140 -5.98 -10.97 -2.09
C THR A 140 -6.26 -11.01 -3.60
N GLY A 141 -5.37 -11.68 -4.34
CA GLY A 141 -5.55 -11.95 -5.78
C GLY A 141 -6.32 -13.24 -6.03
N LYS A 142 -6.62 -13.53 -7.30
CA LYS A 142 -7.15 -14.85 -7.67
C LYS A 142 -6.13 -15.92 -7.29
N ARG A 143 -6.54 -16.87 -6.46
CA ARG A 143 -5.71 -18.03 -6.12
C ARG A 143 -5.60 -18.94 -7.36
N PRO A 144 -4.39 -19.25 -7.85
CA PRO A 144 -4.22 -20.32 -8.84
C PRO A 144 -4.57 -21.65 -8.15
N GLY A 145 -5.60 -22.35 -8.63
CA GLY A 145 -6.01 -23.66 -8.09
C GLY A 145 -7.38 -23.70 -7.42
N GLU A 146 -8.04 -22.55 -7.21
CA GLU A 146 -9.46 -22.55 -6.86
C GLU A 146 -10.29 -22.78 -8.12
N VAL A 147 -10.97 -23.93 -8.13
CA VAL A 147 -12.07 -24.26 -9.03
C VAL A 147 -13.01 -23.06 -9.18
N ALA A 148 -13.22 -22.65 -10.43
CA ALA A 148 -14.34 -21.80 -10.83
C ALA A 148 -15.66 -22.57 -10.68
#